data_AF-A0AA35X0G7-F1
#
_entry.id   AF-A0AA35X0G7-F1
#
_cell.length_a   1.000
_cell.length_b   1.000
_cell.length_c   1.000
_cell.angle_alpha   90.00
_cell.angle_beta   90.00
_cell.angle_gamma   90.00
#
_symmetry.space_group_name_H-M   'P 1'
#
loop_
_entity.id
_entity.type
_entity.pdbx_description
1 polymer ?
#
loop_
_entity_poly.entity_id
_entity_poly.type
_entity_poly.pdbx_seq_one_letter_code
_entity_poly.pdbx_strand_id
1 'polypeptide(L)'
;MPARTGAEYIAGLRERSADIYIGGERVQDVTAHPALAGGLQTVASLLEMQHDPARSDEMTYTSPTTGDPVGLSFIMPRNLEDLQRRRKMITNWAKGSCGMMGRTPDFLNVAVMSMAAGADYCAQNRPDFGQNILNYYEYIRENDIVMTHTLVNLQRSRAVGQTPFDDRTDVALSVVDENEDGIVVRGARGAGDAGAAFR
;
A
#
# COMPACT_ATOMS: atom_id res chain seq x y z
N MET A 1 2.34 -0.45 -20.81
CA MET A 1 2.38 -1.49 -19.77
C MET A 1 2.15 -0.83 -18.42
N PRO A 2 1.03 -1.12 -17.75
CA PRO A 2 0.70 -0.68 -16.40
C PRO A 2 1.69 -1.07 -15.31
N ALA A 3 2.28 -2.28 -15.40
CA ALA A 3 3.28 -2.70 -14.41
C ALA A 3 4.49 -1.76 -14.47
N ARG A 4 4.81 -1.14 -13.34
CA ARG A 4 5.76 -0.03 -13.28
C ARG A 4 7.19 -0.54 -13.26
N THR A 5 8.11 0.20 -13.87
CA THR A 5 9.57 -0.02 -13.76
C THR A 5 10.12 0.56 -12.46
N GLY A 6 11.34 0.15 -12.08
CA GLY A 6 12.02 0.75 -10.93
C GLY A 6 12.28 2.25 -11.12
N ALA A 7 12.60 2.67 -12.36
CA ALA A 7 12.86 4.06 -12.70
C ALA A 7 11.61 4.94 -12.57
N GLU A 8 10.46 4.49 -13.07
CA GLU A 8 9.19 5.20 -12.93
C GLU A 8 8.75 5.31 -11.46
N TYR A 9 9.03 4.29 -10.64
CA TYR A 9 8.75 4.35 -9.21
C TYR A 9 9.58 5.44 -8.51
N ILE A 10 10.88 5.50 -8.79
CA ILE A 10 11.76 6.53 -8.23
C ILE A 10 11.36 7.93 -8.72
N ALA A 11 11.05 8.07 -10.01
CA ALA A 11 10.58 9.34 -10.57
C ALA A 11 9.28 9.81 -9.89
N GLY A 12 8.30 8.92 -9.76
CA GLY A 12 7.03 9.22 -9.11
C GLY A 12 7.17 9.58 -7.62
N LEU A 13 8.20 9.12 -6.93
CA LEU A 13 8.49 9.56 -5.56
C LEU A 13 9.09 10.97 -5.48
N ARG A 14 9.82 11.42 -6.50
CA ARG A 14 10.35 12.80 -6.56
C ARG A 14 9.27 13.84 -6.83
N GLU A 15 8.27 13.45 -7.62
CA GLU A 15 7.16 14.33 -8.00
C GLU A 15 6.13 14.51 -6.86
N ARG A 16 6.14 13.63 -5.86
CA ARG A 16 5.20 13.66 -4.74
C ARG A 16 5.78 14.42 -3.57
N SER A 17 5.00 15.35 -3.02
CA SER A 17 5.32 16.02 -1.76
C SER A 17 4.82 15.20 -0.59
N ALA A 18 5.73 14.51 0.12
CA ALA A 18 5.44 13.87 1.40
C ALA A 18 6.28 14.52 2.51
N ASP A 19 5.65 14.89 3.61
CA ASP A 19 6.33 15.46 4.77
C ASP A 19 6.91 14.35 5.65
N ILE A 20 8.19 14.04 5.41
CA ILE A 20 8.91 12.99 6.12
C ILE A 20 9.97 13.62 7.02
N TYR A 21 10.03 13.14 8.26
CA TYR A 21 11.01 13.58 9.26
C TYR A 21 11.82 12.38 9.77
N ILE A 22 13.14 12.51 9.80
CA ILE A 22 14.07 11.49 10.31
C ILE A 22 15.01 12.18 11.29
N GLY A 23 15.11 11.67 12.53
CA GLY A 23 15.96 12.27 13.55
C GLY A 23 15.62 13.71 13.93
N GLY A 24 14.37 14.14 13.69
CA GLY A 24 13.92 15.53 13.91
C GLY A 24 14.12 16.47 12.73
N GLU A 25 14.76 16.02 11.65
CA GLU A 25 15.01 16.82 10.45
C GLU A 25 14.05 16.44 9.32
N ARG A 26 13.59 17.44 8.54
CA ARG A 26 12.74 17.21 7.37
C ARG A 26 13.59 16.68 6.22
N VAL A 27 13.16 15.55 5.65
CA VAL A 27 13.75 14.97 4.44
C VAL A 27 13.28 15.78 3.24
N GLN A 28 14.21 16.42 2.53
CA GLN A 28 13.91 17.22 1.33
C GLN A 28 13.66 16.36 0.09
N ASP A 29 14.44 15.28 -0.06
CA ASP A 29 14.31 14.33 -1.16
C ASP A 29 14.45 12.90 -0.61
N VAL A 30 13.34 12.17 -0.63
CA VAL A 30 13.27 10.78 -0.17
C VAL A 30 14.10 9.84 -1.03
N THR A 31 14.35 10.20 -2.29
CA THR A 31 15.11 9.40 -3.24
C THR A 31 16.62 9.54 -3.08
N ALA A 32 17.06 10.61 -2.43
CA ALA A 32 18.47 10.89 -2.15
C ALA A 32 18.86 10.67 -0.67
N HIS A 33 17.90 10.50 0.24
CA HIS A 33 18.18 10.38 1.67
C HIS A 33 18.88 9.04 2.01
N PRO A 34 20.07 9.05 2.65
CA PRO A 34 20.86 7.83 2.90
C PRO A 34 20.12 6.74 3.67
N ALA A 35 19.31 7.12 4.67
CA ALA A 35 18.54 6.16 5.48
C ALA A 35 17.43 5.44 4.69
N LEU A 36 17.00 5.97 3.55
CA LEU A 36 15.92 5.43 2.72
C LEU A 36 16.43 4.73 1.45
N ALA A 37 17.66 5.04 1.04
CA ALA A 37 18.24 4.59 -0.23
C ALA A 37 18.20 3.05 -0.39
N GLY A 38 18.53 2.29 0.66
CA GLY A 38 18.52 0.82 0.58
C GLY A 38 17.12 0.25 0.29
N GLY A 39 16.12 0.66 1.07
CA GLY A 39 14.73 0.20 0.85
C GLY A 39 14.15 0.66 -0.48
N LEU A 40 14.46 1.90 -0.89
CA LEU A 40 14.07 2.45 -2.18
C LEU A 40 14.59 1.59 -3.34
N GLN A 41 15.90 1.30 -3.34
CA GLN A 41 16.53 0.53 -4.42
C GLN A 41 16.02 -0.92 -4.46
N THR A 42 15.76 -1.53 -3.30
CA THR A 42 15.16 -2.88 -3.28
C THR A 42 13.74 -2.87 -3.82
N VAL A 43 12.87 -1.91 -3.46
CA VAL A 43 11.52 -1.85 -4.05
C VAL A 43 11.59 -1.59 -5.55
N ALA A 44 12.48 -0.69 -5.99
CA ALA A 44 12.68 -0.40 -7.40
C ALA A 44 13.12 -1.65 -8.19
N SER A 45 14.04 -2.46 -7.64
CA SER A 45 14.51 -3.69 -8.30
C SER A 45 13.44 -4.79 -8.37
N LEU A 46 12.54 -4.85 -7.39
CA LEU A 46 11.39 -5.77 -7.42
C LEU A 46 10.38 -5.39 -8.50
N LEU A 47 10.10 -4.09 -8.66
CA LEU A 47 9.25 -3.59 -9.73
C LEU A 47 9.88 -3.85 -11.11
N GLU A 48 11.19 -3.62 -11.24
CA GLU A 48 11.95 -3.92 -12.46
C GLU A 48 11.87 -5.39 -12.86
N MET A 49 11.79 -6.32 -11.90
CA MET A 49 11.65 -7.76 -12.16
C MET A 49 10.40 -8.10 -12.98
N GLN A 50 9.35 -7.27 -12.95
CA GLN A 50 8.14 -7.46 -13.76
C GLN A 50 8.40 -7.30 -15.26
N HIS A 51 9.51 -6.65 -15.63
CA HIS A 51 9.93 -6.39 -17.01
C HIS A 51 11.01 -7.36 -17.50
N ASP A 52 11.46 -8.31 -16.66
CA ASP A 52 12.42 -9.33 -17.08
C ASP A 52 11.76 -10.29 -18.11
N PRO A 53 12.21 -10.31 -19.38
CA PRO A 53 11.62 -11.16 -20.41
C PRO A 53 11.69 -12.65 -20.07
N ALA A 54 12.67 -13.08 -19.25
CA ALA A 54 12.80 -14.47 -18.83
C ALA A 54 11.77 -14.87 -17.75
N ARG A 55 11.08 -13.90 -17.14
CA ARG A 55 10.14 -14.12 -16.03
C ARG A 55 8.77 -13.45 -16.24
N SER A 56 8.52 -12.84 -17.40
CA SER A 56 7.31 -12.05 -17.66
C SER A 56 6.01 -12.81 -17.30
N ASP A 57 5.90 -14.08 -17.72
CA ASP A 57 4.74 -14.95 -17.44
C ASP A 57 4.59 -15.32 -15.95
N GLU A 58 5.68 -15.22 -15.18
CA GLU A 58 5.70 -15.49 -13.74
C GLU A 58 5.43 -14.23 -12.90
N MET A 59 5.61 -13.04 -13.48
CA MET A 59 5.54 -11.78 -12.75
C MET A 59 4.29 -10.96 -13.10
N THR A 60 3.69 -11.19 -14.26
CA THR A 60 2.56 -10.42 -14.77
C THR A 60 1.42 -11.30 -15.30
N TYR A 61 0.27 -10.69 -15.53
CA TYR A 61 -0.84 -11.26 -16.30
C TYR A 61 -1.53 -10.19 -17.13
N THR A 62 -2.30 -10.61 -18.12
CA THR A 62 -3.11 -9.72 -18.96
C THR A 62 -4.20 -9.05 -18.13
N SER A 63 -4.22 -7.72 -18.12
CA SER A 63 -5.29 -6.94 -17.49
C SER A 63 -6.63 -7.29 -18.12
N PRO A 64 -7.68 -7.55 -17.32
CA PRO A 64 -9.01 -7.78 -17.84
C PRO A 64 -9.67 -6.52 -18.42
N THR A 65 -9.15 -5.32 -18.14
CA THR A 65 -9.76 -4.05 -18.60
C THR A 65 -9.00 -3.39 -19.74
N THR A 66 -7.67 -3.42 -19.70
CA THR A 66 -6.84 -2.78 -20.73
C THR A 66 -6.20 -3.77 -21.71
N GLY A 67 -6.08 -5.05 -21.34
CA GLY A 67 -5.33 -6.05 -22.10
C GLY A 67 -3.80 -5.93 -21.95
N ASP A 68 -3.31 -4.88 -21.28
CA ASP A 68 -1.88 -4.71 -21.03
C ASP A 68 -1.38 -5.59 -19.87
N PRO A 69 -0.07 -5.86 -19.76
CA PRO A 69 0.48 -6.60 -18.62
C PRO A 69 0.41 -5.81 -17.30
N VAL A 70 -0.17 -6.43 -16.28
CA VAL A 70 -0.27 -5.93 -14.89
C VAL A 70 0.38 -6.93 -13.92
N GLY A 71 0.83 -6.45 -12.75
CA GLY A 71 1.51 -7.30 -11.76
C GLY A 71 0.66 -8.48 -11.28
N LEU A 72 1.22 -9.68 -11.28
CA LEU A 72 0.51 -10.93 -10.94
C LEU A 72 0.06 -10.99 -9.48
N SER A 73 0.64 -10.19 -8.59
CA SER A 73 0.17 -10.06 -7.19
C SER A 73 -1.26 -9.54 -7.10
N PHE A 74 -1.74 -8.80 -8.11
CA PHE A 74 -3.12 -8.32 -8.18
C PHE A 74 -4.13 -9.38 -8.62
N ILE A 75 -3.71 -10.55 -9.10
CA ILE A 75 -4.65 -11.55 -9.63
C ILE A 75 -5.70 -11.93 -8.57
N MET A 76 -6.98 -11.91 -8.97
CA MET A 76 -8.09 -12.42 -8.17
C MET A 76 -8.29 -13.91 -8.47
N PRO A 77 -7.84 -14.83 -7.59
CA PRO A 77 -7.78 -16.24 -7.93
C PRO A 77 -9.19 -16.83 -8.05
N ARG A 78 -9.43 -17.58 -9.12
CA ARG A 78 -10.69 -18.32 -9.36
C ARG A 78 -10.51 -19.83 -9.27
N ASN A 79 -9.27 -20.32 -9.30
CA ASN A 79 -8.93 -21.73 -9.27
C ASN A 79 -7.57 -21.98 -8.59
N LEU A 80 -7.17 -23.26 -8.50
CA LEU A 80 -5.89 -23.68 -7.90
C LEU A 80 -4.68 -23.14 -8.68
N GLU A 81 -4.76 -23.07 -10.00
CA GLU A 81 -3.66 -22.61 -10.85
C GLU A 81 -3.34 -21.14 -10.57
N ASP A 82 -4.35 -20.28 -10.43
CA ASP A 82 -4.17 -18.87 -10.06
C ASP A 82 -3.45 -18.72 -8.71
N LEU A 83 -3.79 -19.56 -7.73
CA LEU A 83 -3.13 -19.58 -6.43
C LEU A 83 -1.66 -19.99 -6.56
N GLN A 84 -1.36 -20.99 -7.39
CA GLN A 84 0.01 -21.45 -7.63
C GLN A 84 0.84 -20.38 -8.36
N ARG A 85 0.25 -19.72 -9.37
CA ARG A 85 0.85 -18.60 -10.11
C ARG A 85 1.17 -17.43 -9.19
N ARG A 86 0.18 -16.98 -8.40
CA ARG A 86 0.38 -15.91 -7.40
C ARG A 86 1.46 -16.26 -6.39
N ARG A 87 1.46 -17.50 -5.86
CA ARG A 87 2.52 -17.98 -4.95
C ARG A 87 3.90 -17.88 -5.59
N LYS A 88 4.03 -18.27 -6.86
CA LYS A 88 5.30 -18.21 -7.60
C LYS A 88 5.81 -16.78 -7.72
N MET A 89 4.95 -15.84 -8.12
CA MET A 89 5.31 -14.42 -8.18
C MET A 89 5.77 -13.86 -6.83
N ILE A 90 4.99 -14.08 -5.78
CA ILE A 90 5.33 -13.63 -4.41
C ILE A 90 6.67 -14.25 -3.97
N THR A 91 6.91 -15.51 -4.31
CA THR A 91 8.18 -16.18 -4.01
C THR A 91 9.36 -15.55 -4.75
N ASN A 92 9.17 -15.09 -5.99
CA ASN A 92 10.22 -14.40 -6.75
C ASN A 92 10.60 -13.06 -6.08
N TRP A 93 9.62 -12.28 -5.62
CA TRP A 93 9.90 -11.06 -4.85
C TRP A 93 10.51 -11.32 -3.48
N ALA A 94 10.04 -12.34 -2.77
CA ALA A 94 10.66 -12.77 -1.51
C ALA A 94 12.13 -13.14 -1.73
N LYS A 95 12.46 -13.93 -2.78
CA LYS A 95 13.84 -14.26 -3.12
C LYS A 95 14.67 -13.02 -3.50
N GLY A 96 14.10 -12.08 -4.24
CA GLY A 96 14.76 -10.83 -4.63
C GLY A 96 15.18 -9.96 -3.45
N SER A 97 14.47 -10.06 -2.32
CA SER A 97 14.82 -9.37 -1.07
C SER A 97 15.47 -10.29 -0.02
N CYS A 98 15.87 -11.51 -0.40
CA CYS A 98 16.35 -12.55 0.51
C CYS A 98 15.39 -12.85 1.70
N GLY A 99 14.09 -12.61 1.51
CA GLY A 99 13.04 -12.76 2.52
C GLY A 99 13.05 -11.66 3.58
N MET A 100 13.86 -10.62 3.44
CA MET A 100 14.06 -9.59 4.47
C MET A 100 13.03 -8.45 4.39
N MET A 101 12.39 -8.24 3.24
CA MET A 101 11.36 -7.22 3.10
C MET A 101 9.97 -7.85 3.20
N GLY A 102 9.32 -7.74 4.37
CA GLY A 102 7.97 -8.27 4.62
C GLY A 102 6.81 -7.32 4.24
N ARG A 103 7.12 -6.17 3.63
CA ARG A 103 6.18 -5.11 3.22
C ARG A 103 6.42 -4.68 1.77
N THR A 104 6.81 -5.64 0.93
CA THR A 104 6.86 -5.45 -0.52
C THR A 104 5.46 -5.20 -1.09
N PRO A 105 5.33 -4.61 -2.29
CA PRO A 105 4.03 -4.14 -2.79
C PRO A 105 2.93 -5.21 -2.83
N ASP A 106 3.29 -6.48 -3.04
CA ASP A 106 2.40 -7.62 -3.16
C ASP A 106 1.56 -7.83 -1.89
N PHE A 107 2.10 -7.44 -0.72
CA PHE A 107 1.40 -7.53 0.54
C PHE A 107 0.06 -6.78 0.51
N LEU A 108 0.04 -5.51 0.10
CA LEU A 108 -1.20 -4.74 0.02
C LEU A 108 -1.97 -4.93 -1.28
N ASN A 109 -1.31 -5.34 -2.36
CA ASN A 109 -2.02 -5.73 -3.59
C ASN A 109 -3.01 -6.85 -3.28
N VAL A 110 -2.59 -7.86 -2.50
CA VAL A 110 -3.46 -8.97 -2.07
C VAL A 110 -4.54 -8.50 -1.10
N ALA A 111 -4.23 -7.60 -0.17
CA ALA A 111 -5.21 -7.09 0.79
C ALA A 111 -6.35 -6.34 0.07
N VAL A 112 -6.01 -5.41 -0.83
CA VAL A 112 -7.02 -4.63 -1.58
C VAL A 112 -7.78 -5.52 -2.57
N MET A 113 -7.09 -6.43 -3.27
CA MET A 113 -7.75 -7.42 -4.13
C MET A 113 -8.78 -8.24 -3.34
N SER A 114 -8.46 -8.65 -2.11
CA SER A 114 -9.37 -9.43 -1.27
C SER A 114 -10.59 -8.61 -0.83
N MET A 115 -10.42 -7.32 -0.54
CA MET A 115 -11.54 -6.41 -0.27
C MET A 115 -12.42 -6.21 -1.51
N ALA A 116 -11.82 -6.08 -2.70
CA ALA A 116 -12.57 -5.98 -3.96
C ALA A 116 -13.32 -7.27 -4.31
N ALA A 117 -12.72 -8.44 -4.04
CA ALA A 117 -13.41 -9.73 -4.17
C ALA A 117 -14.62 -9.85 -3.23
N GLY A 118 -14.57 -9.16 -2.08
CA GLY A 118 -15.65 -9.04 -1.11
C GLY A 118 -16.45 -7.73 -1.24
N ALA A 119 -16.55 -7.12 -2.43
CA ALA A 119 -17.22 -5.83 -2.59
C ALA A 119 -18.66 -5.80 -2.04
N ASP A 120 -19.40 -6.91 -2.14
CA ASP A 120 -20.75 -7.04 -1.57
C ASP A 120 -20.76 -6.85 -0.04
N TYR A 121 -19.71 -7.29 0.65
CA TYR A 121 -19.54 -7.04 2.08
C TYR A 121 -19.30 -5.55 2.36
N CYS A 122 -18.46 -4.90 1.54
CA CYS A 122 -18.22 -3.47 1.65
C CYS A 122 -19.48 -2.64 1.40
N ALA A 123 -20.40 -3.12 0.56
CA ALA A 123 -21.66 -2.46 0.21
C ALA A 123 -22.73 -2.51 1.32
N GLN A 124 -22.56 -3.33 2.36
CA GLN A 124 -23.60 -3.54 3.39
C GLN A 124 -23.97 -2.27 4.18
N ASN A 125 -22.99 -1.38 4.40
CA ASN A 125 -23.22 -0.14 5.14
C ASN A 125 -23.67 0.99 4.22
N ARG A 126 -22.88 1.29 3.17
CA ARG A 126 -23.25 2.22 2.10
C ARG A 126 -23.03 1.52 0.76
N PRO A 127 -24.04 1.46 -0.13
CA PRO A 127 -23.91 0.75 -1.41
C PRO A 127 -22.70 1.21 -2.24
N ASP A 128 -22.40 2.51 -2.21
CA ASP A 128 -21.29 3.10 -2.96
C ASP A 128 -19.91 2.55 -2.56
N PHE A 129 -19.75 2.04 -1.34
CA PHE A 129 -18.47 1.49 -0.89
C PHE A 129 -18.07 0.20 -1.61
N GLY A 130 -19.04 -0.58 -2.09
CA GLY A 130 -18.76 -1.72 -2.96
C GLY A 130 -18.16 -1.27 -4.29
N GLN A 131 -18.72 -0.22 -4.90
CA GLN A 131 -18.19 0.33 -6.14
C GLN A 131 -16.83 1.02 -5.94
N ASN A 132 -16.65 1.74 -4.83
CA ASN A 132 -15.40 2.41 -4.51
C ASN A 132 -14.23 1.43 -4.38
N ILE A 133 -14.42 0.28 -3.72
CA ILE A 133 -13.33 -0.69 -3.59
C ILE A 133 -12.98 -1.37 -4.92
N LEU A 134 -13.97 -1.62 -5.78
CA LEU A 134 -13.75 -2.14 -7.13
C LEU A 134 -12.97 -1.14 -7.99
N ASN A 135 -13.42 0.12 -8.00
CA ASN A 135 -12.75 1.21 -8.72
C ASN A 135 -11.31 1.41 -8.21
N TYR A 136 -11.12 1.39 -6.88
CA TYR A 136 -9.80 1.55 -6.28
C TYR A 136 -8.88 0.38 -6.62
N TYR A 137 -9.38 -0.87 -6.58
CA TYR A 137 -8.61 -2.05 -6.98
C TYR A 137 -8.17 -1.99 -8.45
N GLU A 138 -9.06 -1.59 -9.35
CA GLU A 138 -8.70 -1.38 -10.76
C GLU A 138 -7.64 -0.28 -10.88
N TYR A 139 -7.85 0.88 -10.26
CA TYR A 139 -6.91 1.99 -10.29
C TYR A 139 -5.50 1.57 -9.82
N ILE A 140 -5.37 0.89 -8.67
CA ILE A 140 -4.06 0.49 -8.17
C ILE A 140 -3.39 -0.58 -9.03
N ARG A 141 -4.17 -1.46 -9.67
CA ARG A 141 -3.66 -2.49 -10.58
C ARG A 141 -3.15 -1.87 -11.87
N GLU A 142 -3.94 -0.98 -12.47
CA GLU A 142 -3.61 -0.32 -13.74
C GLU A 142 -2.52 0.76 -13.59
N ASN A 143 -2.15 1.13 -12.36
CA ASN A 143 -1.10 2.11 -12.10
C ASN A 143 0.05 1.55 -11.23
N ASP A 144 0.02 0.24 -10.93
CA ASP A 144 0.98 -0.49 -10.10
C ASP A 144 1.43 0.32 -8.86
N ILE A 145 0.44 0.73 -8.06
CA ILE A 145 0.66 1.63 -6.92
C ILE A 145 1.32 0.86 -5.77
N VAL A 146 2.50 1.32 -5.35
CA VAL A 146 3.15 0.84 -4.12
C VAL A 146 2.45 1.43 -2.90
N MET A 147 1.73 0.59 -2.17
CA MET A 147 0.94 1.00 -1.01
C MET A 147 1.57 0.58 0.31
N THR A 148 1.19 1.28 1.38
CA THR A 148 1.40 0.86 2.78
C THR A 148 0.12 1.05 3.60
N HIS A 149 0.06 0.49 4.81
CA HIS A 149 -1.08 0.64 5.73
C HIS A 149 -0.63 1.14 7.09
N THR A 150 -1.51 1.87 7.76
CA THR A 150 -1.32 2.34 9.14
C THR A 150 -2.54 1.98 9.98
N LEU A 151 -2.49 0.83 10.67
CA LEU A 151 -3.65 0.27 11.38
C LEU A 151 -3.60 0.49 12.90
N VAL A 152 -2.41 0.49 13.49
CA VAL A 152 -2.24 0.45 14.94
C VAL A 152 -2.59 1.80 15.56
N ASN A 153 -3.48 1.79 16.57
CA ASN A 153 -3.74 2.99 17.37
C ASN A 153 -2.57 3.25 18.33
N LEU A 154 -2.23 4.52 18.53
CA LEU A 154 -1.30 4.89 19.58
C LEU A 154 -1.86 4.51 20.95
N GLN A 155 -0.99 4.02 21.83
CA GLN A 155 -1.40 3.67 23.19
C GLN A 155 -1.76 4.94 23.95
N ARG A 156 -2.97 4.98 24.52
CA ARG A 156 -3.36 6.03 25.46
C ARG A 156 -2.60 5.86 26.77
N SER A 157 -2.29 6.98 27.42
CA SER A 157 -1.79 6.96 28.79
C SER A 157 -2.81 6.28 29.70
N ARG A 158 -2.34 5.35 30.54
CA ARG A 158 -3.16 4.68 31.57
C ARG A 158 -2.90 5.25 32.97
N ALA A 159 -2.25 6.40 33.08
CA ALA A 159 -1.95 7.03 34.36
C ALA A 159 -3.25 7.43 35.07
N VAL A 160 -3.43 6.91 36.29
CA VAL A 160 -4.60 7.18 37.14
C VAL A 160 -4.52 8.62 37.66
N GLY A 161 -5.43 9.50 37.24
CA GLY A 161 -5.51 10.88 37.76
C GLY A 161 -5.90 11.95 36.75
N GLN A 162 -6.00 11.64 35.45
CA GLN A 162 -6.65 12.57 34.53
C GLN A 162 -8.17 12.50 34.71
N THR A 163 -8.77 13.66 34.88
CA THR A 163 -10.16 13.90 35.27
C THR A 163 -11.17 13.02 34.51
N PRO A 164 -12.24 12.53 35.17
CA PRO A 164 -13.25 11.63 34.58
C PRO A 164 -14.07 12.19 33.40
N PHE A 165 -13.72 13.39 32.90
CA PHE A 165 -14.45 14.10 31.85
C PHE A 165 -13.62 14.42 30.60
N ASP A 166 -12.35 14.02 30.53
CA ASP A 166 -11.52 14.29 29.34
C ASP A 166 -11.45 13.05 28.44
N ASP A 167 -12.60 12.70 27.86
CA ASP A 167 -12.69 11.64 26.84
C ASP A 167 -12.18 12.19 25.50
N ARG A 168 -10.88 12.52 25.45
CA ARG A 168 -10.26 13.05 24.22
C ARG A 168 -9.99 11.91 23.25
N THR A 169 -10.52 12.08 22.05
CA THR A 169 -10.23 11.25 20.86
C THR A 169 -8.99 11.72 20.11
N ASP A 170 -8.27 12.72 20.64
CA ASP A 170 -7.20 13.47 19.99
C ASP A 170 -5.97 12.64 19.58
N VAL A 171 -5.79 11.46 20.17
CA VAL A 171 -4.65 10.58 19.87
C VAL A 171 -4.91 9.65 18.68
N ALA A 172 -6.13 9.13 18.53
CA ALA A 172 -6.46 8.16 17.48
C ALA A 172 -7.08 8.83 16.26
N LEU A 173 -6.73 8.38 15.05
CA LEU A 173 -7.34 8.89 13.82
C LEU A 173 -8.88 8.74 13.88
N SER A 174 -9.56 9.89 13.82
CA SER A 174 -11.02 10.01 13.94
C SER A 174 -11.57 10.96 12.87
N VAL A 175 -12.83 10.76 12.46
CA VAL A 175 -13.54 11.72 11.61
C VAL A 175 -13.92 12.93 12.47
N VAL A 176 -13.56 14.13 12.01
CA VAL A 176 -13.85 15.40 12.70
C VAL A 176 -14.83 16.28 11.94
N ASP A 177 -15.07 16.00 10.66
CA ASP A 177 -16.08 16.65 9.83
C ASP A 177 -16.49 15.72 8.67
N GLU A 178 -17.72 15.87 8.17
CA GLU A 178 -18.25 15.21 6.98
C GLU A 178 -19.08 16.21 6.17
N ASN A 179 -18.74 16.38 4.90
CA ASN A 179 -19.41 17.29 3.98
C ASN A 179 -19.59 16.63 2.61
N GLU A 180 -20.10 17.39 1.64
CA GLU A 180 -20.39 16.89 0.29
C GLU A 180 -19.15 16.41 -0.48
N ASP A 181 -17.95 16.92 -0.15
CA ASP A 181 -16.68 16.52 -0.77
C ASP A 181 -16.04 15.28 -0.09
N GLY A 182 -16.49 14.92 1.12
CA GLY A 182 -16.03 13.73 1.84
C GLY A 182 -15.86 13.93 3.35
N ILE A 183 -14.86 13.26 3.92
CA ILE A 183 -14.57 13.29 5.37
C ILE A 183 -13.26 14.03 5.66
N VAL A 184 -13.26 14.79 6.74
CA VAL A 184 -12.03 15.34 7.33
C VAL A 184 -11.64 14.45 8.50
N VAL A 185 -10.40 13.95 8.49
CA VAL A 185 -9.86 13.11 9.55
C VAL A 185 -8.74 13.81 10.31
N ARG A 186 -8.65 13.57 11.61
CA ARG A 186 -7.57 14.07 12.47
C ARG A 186 -7.14 13.01 13.47
N GLY A 187 -5.84 12.93 13.73
CA GLY A 187 -5.23 12.04 14.70
C GLY A 187 -4.07 11.27 14.09
N ALA A 188 -3.46 10.39 14.88
CA ALA A 188 -2.28 9.65 14.47
C ALA A 188 -2.53 8.14 14.43
N ARG A 189 -1.70 7.45 13.66
CA ARG A 189 -1.59 5.99 13.64
C ARG A 189 -0.14 5.61 13.92
N GLY A 190 0.06 4.59 14.72
CA GLY A 190 1.35 3.93 14.85
C GLY A 190 1.62 3.03 13.65
N ALA A 191 2.88 2.94 13.25
CA ALA A 191 3.32 1.92 12.30
C ALA A 191 3.75 0.66 13.06
N GLY A 192 3.21 -0.49 12.67
CA GLY A 192 3.69 -1.81 13.13
C GLY A 192 4.80 -2.34 12.21
N ASP A 193 5.85 -1.54 12.02
CA ASP A 193 7.01 -1.74 11.14
C ASP A 193 6.93 -1.09 9.73
N ALA A 194 7.94 -0.25 9.45
CA ALA A 194 8.24 0.48 8.20
C ALA A 194 7.33 1.66 7.77
N GLY A 195 6.59 2.27 8.69
CA GLY A 195 5.92 3.56 8.44
C GLY A 195 6.54 4.68 9.27
N ALA A 196 7.00 5.75 8.62
CA ALA A 196 7.28 6.99 9.33
C ALA A 196 5.97 7.49 9.95
N ALA A 197 6.03 7.92 11.20
CA ALA A 197 4.90 8.58 11.86
C ALA A 197 4.71 9.95 11.19
N PHE A 198 3.64 10.11 10.42
CA PHE A 198 3.24 11.39 9.88
C PHE A 198 2.48 12.16 10.97
N ARG A 199 2.85 13.43 11.15
CA ARG A 199 2.10 14.39 11.95
C ARG A 199 1.21 15.22 11.05
#